data_AF-A0A4R1XDP1-F1
#
_entry.id   AF-A0A4R1XDP1-F1
#
_cell.length_a   1.000
_cell.length_b   1.000
_cell.length_c   1.000
_cell.angle_alpha   90.00
_cell.angle_beta   90.00
_cell.angle_gamma   90.00
#
_symmetry.space_group_name_H-M   'P 1'
#
loop_
_entity.id
_entity.type
_entity.pdbx_description
1 polymer ?
#
loop_
_entity_poly.entity_id
_entity_poly.type
_entity_poly.pdbx_seq_one_letter_code
_entity_poly.pdbx_strand_id
1 'polypeptide(L)' 'MNIILLPGFMTDASLWDDLLPTLQAIARVKAIDLSGTTTMAEMADLVPLHRGYDSLAVGFG' A
#
# COMPACT_ATOMS: atom_id res chain seq x y z
N MET A 1 -1.31 -2.38 -14.70
CA MET A 1 -0.73 -2.86 -13.43
C MET A 1 -1.05 -1.87 -12.32
N ASN A 2 -1.60 -2.36 -11.22
CA ASN A 2 -1.87 -1.57 -10.02
C ASN A 2 -0.85 -1.96 -8.95
N ILE A 3 -0.24 -0.98 -8.29
CA ILE A 3 0.67 -1.22 -7.17
C ILE A 3 -0.02 -0.71 -5.91
N ILE A 4 -0.12 -1.57 -4.90
CA ILE A 4 -0.61 -1.21 -3.57
C ILE A 4 0.58 -1.19 -2.63
N LEU A 5 0.87 -0.03 -2.03
CA LEU A 5 1.96 0.15 -1.08
C LEU A 5 1.40 0.08 0.34
N LEU A 6 1.95 -0.84 1.12
CA LEU A 6 1.55 -1.12 2.49
C LEU A 6 2.70 -0.71 3.44
N PRO A 7 2.54 0.38 4.20
CA PRO A 7 3.54 0.77 5.20
C PRO A 7 3.62 -0.28 6.32
N GLY A 8 4.75 -0.30 7.02
CA GLY A 8 4.97 -1.18 8.16
C GLY A 8 4.19 -0.79 9.40
N PHE A 9 4.25 -1.65 10.42
CA PHE A 9 3.53 -1.43 11.68
C PHE A 9 3.93 -0.09 12.33
N MET A 10 2.93 0.69 12.76
CA MET A 10 3.11 2.06 13.31
C MET A 10 3.77 3.08 12.35
N THR A 11 3.78 2.80 11.05
CA THR A 11 4.17 3.78 10.03
C THR A 11 2.98 4.17 9.17
N ASP A 12 3.08 5.33 8.54
CA ASP A 12 2.03 5.88 7.69
C ASP A 12 2.46 5.89 6.20
N ALA A 13 1.57 6.37 5.35
CA ALA A 13 1.79 6.38 3.90
C ALA A 13 2.98 7.25 3.45
N SER A 14 3.48 8.18 4.27
CA SER A 14 4.60 9.07 3.93
C SER A 14 5.93 8.33 3.75
N LEU A 15 6.04 7.09 4.26
CA LEU A 15 7.17 6.19 4.00
C LEU A 15 7.48 6.06 2.50
N TRP A 16 6.47 6.21 1.65
CA TRP A 16 6.57 6.02 0.21
C TRP A 16 6.80 7.30 -0.57
N ASP A 17 6.81 8.48 0.06
CA ASP A 17 6.80 9.78 -0.63
C ASP A 17 7.96 9.95 -1.63
N ASP A 18 9.14 9.40 -1.31
CA ASP A 18 10.31 9.45 -2.19
C ASP A 18 10.16 8.56 -3.44
N LEU A 19 9.45 7.44 -3.31
CA LEU A 19 9.28 6.45 -4.38
C LEU A 19 8.00 6.67 -5.19
N LEU A 20 7.00 7.35 -4.60
CA LEU A 20 5.67 7.55 -5.18
C LEU A 20 5.73 8.19 -6.58
N PRO A 21 6.49 9.26 -6.84
CA PRO A 21 6.53 9.89 -8.16
C PRO A 21 7.06 8.95 -9.25
N THR A 22 8.09 8.17 -8.91
CA THR A 22 8.72 7.23 -9.85
C THR A 22 7.79 6.05 -10.15
N LEU A 23 7.14 5.49 -9.14
CA LEU A 23 6.21 4.37 -9.31
C LEU A 23 4.94 4.78 -10.06
N GLN A 24 4.44 6.00 -9.81
CA GLN A 24 3.27 6.55 -10.50
C GLN A 24 3.53 6.82 -11.99
N ALA A 25 4.79 6.98 -12.40
CA ALA A 25 5.15 7.14 -13.81
C ALA A 25 4.96 5.84 -14.63
N ILE A 26 4.98 4.67 -13.98
CA ILE A 26 4.96 3.36 -14.65
C ILE A 26 3.72 2.50 -14.33
N ALA A 27 2.99 2.85 -13.27
CA ALA A 27 1.82 2.10 -12.83
C ALA A 27 0.81 3.00 -12.10
N ARG A 28 -0.42 2.51 -11.94
CA ARG A 28 -1.36 3.13 -11.00
C ARG A 28 -0.96 2.72 -9.58
N VAL A 29 -0.55 3.68 -8.75
CA VAL A 29 -0.07 3.41 -7.39
C VAL A 29 -1.08 3.91 -6.37
N LYS A 30 -1.35 3.10 -5.34
CA LYS A 30 -2.13 3.48 -4.17
C LYS A 30 -1.36 3.14 -2.90
N ALA A 31 -0.95 4.16 -2.14
CA ALA A 31 -0.46 3.97 -0.78
C ALA A 31 -1.65 3.88 0.18
N ILE A 32 -1.64 2.87 1.05
CA ILE A 32 -2.67 2.68 2.08
C ILE A 32 -2.14 3.26 3.38
N ASP A 33 -2.98 4.03 4.07
CA ASP A 33 -2.68 4.48 5.42
C ASP A 33 -3.12 3.41 6.43
N LEU A 34 -2.18 2.97 7.26
CA LEU A 34 -2.40 1.96 8.31
C LEU A 34 -2.22 2.53 9.72
N SER A 35 -2.01 3.85 9.86
CA SER A 35 -1.69 4.53 11.13
C SER A 35 -2.74 4.37 12.23
N GLY A 36 -3.96 3.96 11.88
CA GLY A 36 -5.06 3.65 12.82
C GLY A 36 -5.29 2.17 13.11
N THR A 37 -4.49 1.27 12.54
CA THR A 37 -4.68 -0.19 12.70
C THR A 37 -3.80 -0.76 13.80
N THR A 38 -4.35 -1.72 14.54
CA THR A 38 -3.68 -2.38 15.66
C THR A 38 -3.53 -3.88 15.44
N THR A 39 -4.31 -4.46 14.52
CA THR A 39 -4.26 -5.89 14.19
C THR A 39 -4.07 -6.13 12.70
N MET A 40 -3.49 -7.29 12.35
CA MET A 40 -3.30 -7.70 10.96
C MET A 40 -4.63 -7.89 10.20
N ALA A 41 -5.71 -8.25 10.92
CA ALA A 41 -7.04 -8.37 10.34
C ALA A 41 -7.59 -6.99 9.91
N GLU A 42 -7.44 -5.98 10.77
CA GLU A 42 -7.82 -4.59 10.44
C GLU A 42 -7.03 -4.05 9.24
N MET A 43 -5.72 -4.36 9.17
CA MET A 43 -4.90 -4.00 8.01
C MET A 43 -5.41 -4.68 6.73
N ALA A 44 -5.71 -5.98 6.79
CA ALA A 44 -6.16 -6.75 5.62
C ALA A 44 -7.50 -6.22 5.06
N ASP A 45 -8.42 -5.78 5.93
CA ASP A 45 -9.69 -5.17 5.52
C ASP A 45 -9.51 -3.82 4.78
N LEU A 46 -8.45 -3.08 5.09
CA LEU A 46 -8.14 -1.81 4.44
C LEU A 46 -7.46 -1.98 3.08
N VAL A 47 -6.86 -3.14 2.79
CA VAL A 47 -6.22 -3.41 1.50
C VAL A 47 -7.29 -3.79 0.49
N PRO A 48 -7.61 -2.92 -0.51
CA PRO A 48 -8.57 -3.26 -1.53
C PRO A 48 -7.89 -4.16 -2.55
N LEU A 49 -7.73 -5.45 -2.21
CA LEU A 49 -7.37 -6.47 -3.17
C LEU A 49 -8.52 -6.59 -4.17
N HIS A 50 -8.50 -5.75 -5.20
CA HIS A 50 -9.40 -5.91 -6.33
C HIS A 50 -9.18 -7.33 -6.85
N ARG A 51 -10.27 -8.10 -6.96
CA ARG A 51 -10.27 -9.42 -7.60
C ARG A 51 -10.01 -9.23 -9.10
N GLY A 52 -8.77 -8.97 -9.45
CA GLY A 52 -8.27 -8.78 -10.81
C GLY A 52 -6.76 -9.01 -10.77
N TYR A 53 -6.29 -9.93 -11.60
CA TYR A 53 -4.95 -10.52 -11.60
C TYR A 53 -3.78 -9.54 -11.85
N ASP A 54 -4.01 -8.22 -11.85
CA ASP A 54 -3.04 -7.19 -12.24
C ASP A 54 -2.56 -6.29 -11.08
N SER A 55 -2.73 -6.75 -9.83
CA SER A 55 -2.38 -5.99 -8.63
C SER A 55 -1.16 -6.57 -7.93
N LEU A 56 -0.11 -5.76 -7.72
CA LEU A 56 1.07 -6.08 -6.93
C LEU A 56 0.98 -5.37 -5.57
N ALA A 57 1.04 -6.13 -4.48
CA ALA A 57 1.16 -5.57 -3.13
C ALA A 57 2.64 -5.55 -2.70
N VAL A 58 3.11 -4.40 -2.24
CA VAL A 58 4.47 -4.21 -1.71
C VAL A 58 4.35 -3.78 -0.25
N GLY A 59 4.83 -4.62 0.65
CA GLY A 59 4.88 -4.33 2.09
C GLY A 59 6.28 -3.97 2.54
N PHE A 60 6.39 -3.02 3.46
CA PHE A 60 7.61 -2.73 4.21
C PHE A 60 7.40 -3.09 5.68
N GLY A 61 8.39 -3.67 6.36
CA GLY A 61 8.29 -4.14 7.73
C GLY A 61 9.65 -4.28 8.40
#